data_AF-A0A1N7HBP0-F1
#
_entry.id   AF-A0A1N7HBP0-F1
#
_cell.length_a   1.000
_cell.length_b   1.000
_cell.length_c   1.000
_cell.angle_alpha   90.00
_cell.angle_beta   90.00
_cell.angle_gamma   90.00
#
_symmetry.space_group_name_H-M   'P 1'
#
loop_
_entity.id
_entity.type
_entity.pdbx_description
1 polymer ?
#
loop_
_entity_poly.entity_id
_entity_poly.type
_entity_poly.pdbx_seq_one_letter_code
_entity_poly.pdbx_strand_id
1 'polypeptide(L)'
;MRHRLDGGPTDARFAPVCRIINGDLMLNASGIALITGVPADQITDTVGDAAAVLGELFPRDLPHEWQEAGQRRLDEAATHTGSEELVLNLEWLAAREGFQATGVVDDDGFGLDLIDPEPGAQ
;
A
#
# COMPACT_ATOMS: atom_id res chain seq x y z
N MET A 1 -13.66 -11.09 12.88
CA MET A 1 -13.59 -9.73 12.32
C MET A 1 -12.20 -9.58 11.77
N ARG A 2 -12.04 -9.27 10.48
CA ARG A 2 -10.70 -9.09 9.88
C ARG A 2 -10.23 -7.67 10.21
N HIS A 3 -8.93 -7.52 10.49
CA HIS A 3 -8.32 -6.21 10.70
C HIS A 3 -7.52 -5.83 9.45
N ARG A 4 -7.49 -4.54 9.16
CA ARG A 4 -6.71 -3.95 8.07
C ARG A 4 -5.32 -3.57 8.55
N LEU A 5 -4.39 -3.38 7.62
CA LEU A 5 -3.02 -2.92 7.92
C LEU A 5 -3.01 -1.56 8.67
N ASP A 6 -3.99 -0.70 8.43
CA ASP A 6 -4.17 0.57 9.16
C ASP A 6 -4.82 0.40 10.55
N GLY A 7 -5.10 -0.83 10.98
CA GLY A 7 -5.77 -1.16 12.23
C GLY A 7 -7.30 -0.96 12.21
N GLY A 8 -7.86 -0.52 11.09
CA GLY A 8 -9.29 -0.24 10.95
C GLY A 8 -10.14 -1.50 10.66
N PRO A 9 -11.47 -1.42 10.90
CA PRO A 9 -12.40 -2.52 10.59
C PRO A 9 -12.69 -2.53 9.08
N THR A 10 -12.70 -3.69 8.42
CA THR A 10 -12.81 -3.83 6.94
C THR A 10 -14.10 -3.27 6.30
N ASP A 11 -15.12 -2.95 7.09
CA ASP A 11 -16.44 -2.48 6.66
C ASP A 11 -16.61 -0.95 6.69
N ALA A 12 -15.63 -0.21 7.22
CA ALA A 12 -15.67 1.26 7.20
C ALA A 12 -15.20 1.84 5.86
N ARG A 13 -15.93 2.86 5.36
CA ARG A 13 -15.57 3.69 4.19
C ARG A 13 -14.15 4.24 4.40
N PHE A 14 -13.17 3.71 3.68
CA PHE A 14 -11.79 4.22 3.72
C PHE A 14 -11.04 3.96 2.41
N ALA A 15 -9.96 4.71 2.21
CA ALA A 15 -9.13 4.68 1.02
C ALA A 15 -8.23 3.42 1.01
N PRO A 16 -8.29 2.58 -0.04
CA PRO A 16 -7.39 1.42 -0.20
C PRO A 16 -5.92 1.86 -0.12
N VAL A 17 -5.02 0.95 0.29
CA VAL A 17 -3.57 1.24 0.41
C VAL A 17 -2.97 1.74 -0.90
N CYS A 18 -3.57 1.31 -2.01
CA CYS A 18 -3.27 1.74 -3.36
C CYS A 18 -4.57 1.98 -4.10
N ARG A 19 -4.68 3.11 -4.79
CA ARG A 19 -5.76 3.42 -5.72
C ARG A 19 -5.19 3.88 -7.05
N ILE A 20 -5.86 3.51 -8.14
CA ILE A 20 -5.55 4.05 -9.47
C ILE A 20 -6.65 5.04 -9.83
N ILE A 21 -6.34 6.34 -9.79
CA ILE A 21 -7.27 7.42 -10.15
C ILE A 21 -6.75 8.09 -11.41
N ASN A 22 -7.53 8.11 -12.48
CA ASN A 22 -7.15 8.73 -13.76
C ASN A 22 -5.80 8.25 -14.34
N GLY A 23 -5.37 7.03 -14.02
CA GLY A 23 -4.09 6.46 -14.43
C GLY A 23 -2.92 6.79 -13.49
N ASP A 24 -3.14 7.64 -12.49
CA ASP A 24 -2.16 7.93 -11.45
C ASP A 24 -2.33 6.97 -10.28
N LEU A 25 -1.19 6.49 -9.79
CA LEU A 25 -1.11 5.72 -8.56
C LEU A 25 -1.18 6.68 -7.37
N MET A 26 -2.15 6.42 -6.50
CA MET A 26 -2.30 7.09 -5.22
C MET A 26 -2.10 6.07 -4.10
N LEU A 27 -1.19 6.38 -3.19
CA LEU A 27 -0.88 5.54 -2.04
C LEU A 27 -1.25 6.29 -0.76
N ASN A 28 -1.82 5.59 0.21
CA ASN A 28 -1.88 6.11 1.57
C ASN A 28 -0.56 5.79 2.31
N ALA A 29 -0.44 6.25 3.56
CA ALA A 29 0.77 6.01 4.36
C ALA A 29 1.12 4.51 4.49
N SER A 30 0.12 3.63 4.61
CA SER A 30 0.31 2.18 4.67
C SER A 30 0.81 1.58 3.34
N GLY A 31 0.33 2.10 2.20
CA GLY A 31 0.82 1.71 0.88
C GLY A 31 2.28 2.12 0.65
N ILE A 32 2.65 3.30 1.12
CA ILE A 32 4.05 3.74 1.11
C ILE A 32 4.89 2.93 2.08
N ALA A 33 4.36 2.60 3.26
CA ALA A 33 5.04 1.77 4.23
C ALA A 33 5.39 0.39 3.64
N LEU A 34 4.46 -0.19 2.89
CA LEU A 34 4.69 -1.45 2.19
C LEU A 34 5.84 -1.36 1.18
N ILE A 35 5.85 -0.30 0.36
CA ILE A 35 6.83 -0.14 -0.72
C ILE A 35 8.19 0.23 -0.17
N THR A 36 8.25 1.13 0.82
CA THR A 36 9.52 1.66 1.34
C THR A 36 10.08 0.82 2.49
N GLY A 37 9.23 0.08 3.19
CA GLY A 37 9.51 -0.55 4.49
C GLY A 37 9.67 0.43 5.64
N VAL A 38 9.29 1.68 5.44
CA VAL A 38 9.27 2.69 6.49
C VAL A 38 7.94 2.57 7.25
N PRO A 39 7.92 2.58 8.58
CA PRO A 39 6.69 2.55 9.35
C PRO A 39 5.69 3.65 8.95
N ALA A 40 4.39 3.32 8.88
CA ALA A 40 3.35 4.24 8.43
C ALA A 40 3.20 5.48 9.32
N ASP A 41 3.44 5.35 10.63
CA ASP A 41 3.50 6.46 11.59
C ASP A 41 4.64 7.44 11.25
N GLN A 42 5.83 6.91 10.93
CA GLN A 42 6.97 7.72 10.51
C GLN A 42 6.70 8.46 9.18
N ILE A 43 5.96 7.83 8.26
CA ILE A 43 5.54 8.46 7.01
C ILE A 43 4.58 9.61 7.30
N THR A 44 3.54 9.37 8.10
CA THR A 44 2.57 10.40 8.51
C THR A 44 3.25 11.58 9.19
N ASP A 45 4.20 11.33 10.09
CA ASP A 45 4.96 12.40 10.77
C ASP A 45 5.79 13.24 9.78
N THR A 46 6.27 12.62 8.69
CA THR A 46 7.12 13.28 7.69
C THR A 46 6.32 14.09 6.67
N VAL A 47 5.21 13.54 6.18
CA VAL A 47 4.38 14.16 5.13
C VAL A 47 3.23 15.02 5.69
N GLY A 48 2.94 14.88 6.98
CA GLY A 48 1.85 15.54 7.67
C GLY A 48 0.50 14.85 7.48
N ASP A 49 -0.35 14.92 8.52
CA ASP A 49 -1.68 14.29 8.57
C ASP A 49 -2.56 14.60 7.35
N ALA A 50 -2.53 15.83 6.83
CA ALA A 50 -3.39 16.22 5.72
C ALA A 50 -3.09 15.44 4.43
N ALA A 51 -1.81 15.21 4.11
CA ALA A 51 -1.42 14.46 2.92
C ALA A 51 -1.61 12.95 3.11
N ALA A 52 -1.35 12.44 4.33
CA ALA A 52 -1.56 11.04 4.69
C ALA A 52 -3.05 10.63 4.71
N VAL A 53 -3.93 11.53 5.17
CA VAL A 53 -5.38 11.29 5.27
C VAL A 53 -6.08 11.42 3.92
N LEU A 54 -5.62 12.31 3.03
CA LEU A 54 -6.23 12.51 1.71
C LEU A 54 -5.79 11.47 0.67
N GLY A 55 -4.82 10.61 1.00
CA GLY A 55 -4.30 9.59 0.06
C GLY A 55 -3.52 10.20 -1.11
N GLU A 56 -3.09 11.45 -0.99
CA GLU A 56 -2.37 12.20 -2.04
C GLU A 56 -0.86 12.09 -1.90
N LEU A 57 -0.35 10.93 -1.46
CA LEU A 57 1.08 10.73 -1.35
C LEU A 57 1.63 10.13 -2.64
N PHE A 58 2.41 10.92 -3.35
CA PHE A 58 3.18 10.45 -4.49
C PHE A 58 4.56 10.01 -4.01
N PRO A 59 5.14 8.92 -4.55
CA PRO A 59 6.48 8.48 -4.19
C PRO A 59 7.54 9.58 -4.30
N ARG A 60 7.39 10.51 -5.25
CA ARG A 60 8.29 11.66 -5.46
C ARG A 60 8.35 12.65 -4.28
N ASP A 61 7.33 12.66 -3.41
CA ASP A 61 7.22 13.60 -2.29
C ASP A 61 7.90 13.06 -1.01
N LEU A 62 8.45 11.84 -1.07
CA LEU A 62 9.13 11.19 0.05
C LEU A 62 10.62 11.58 0.12
N PRO A 63 11.28 11.47 1.29
CA PRO A 63 12.75 11.53 1.38
C PRO A 63 13.43 10.63 0.35
N HIS A 64 14.54 11.09 -0.22
CA HIS A 64 15.22 10.40 -1.32
C HIS A 64 15.62 8.97 -0.95
N GLU A 65 16.11 8.75 0.27
CA GLU A 65 16.44 7.41 0.75
C GLU A 65 15.24 6.44 0.77
N TRP A 66 14.02 6.95 0.98
CA TRP A 66 12.80 6.16 0.98
C TRP A 66 12.34 5.86 -0.43
N GLN A 67 12.54 6.80 -1.37
CA GLN A 67 12.31 6.55 -2.80
C GLN A 67 13.22 5.42 -3.31
N GLU A 68 14.52 5.46 -2.97
CA GLU A 68 15.47 4.41 -3.34
C GLU A 68 15.17 3.07 -2.66
N ALA A 69 14.71 3.07 -1.41
CA ALA A 69 14.23 1.86 -0.74
C ALA A 69 12.99 1.29 -1.43
N GLY A 70 12.06 2.17 -1.81
CA GLY A 70 10.86 1.84 -2.56
C GLY A 70 11.17 1.18 -3.90
N GLN A 71 12.05 1.79 -4.69
CA GLN A 71 12.47 1.24 -5.97
C GLN A 71 13.10 -0.15 -5.80
N ARG A 72 14.01 -0.32 -4.84
CA ARG A 72 14.66 -1.62 -4.61
C ARG A 72 13.65 -2.74 -4.26
N ARG A 73 12.65 -2.44 -3.44
CA ARG A 73 11.59 -3.41 -3.09
C ARG A 73 10.69 -3.72 -4.28
N LEU A 74 10.37 -2.72 -5.12
CA LEU A 74 9.60 -2.93 -6.34
C LEU A 74 10.39 -3.75 -7.37
N ASP A 75 11.69 -3.52 -7.53
CA ASP A 75 12.55 -4.30 -8.42
C ASP A 75 12.65 -5.76 -7.95
N GLU A 76 12.76 -5.99 -6.64
CA GLU A 76 12.71 -7.32 -6.04
C GLU A 76 11.37 -8.01 -6.32
N ALA A 77 10.26 -7.30 -6.08
CA ALA A 77 8.92 -7.80 -6.35
C ALA A 77 8.73 -8.15 -7.83
N ALA A 78 9.13 -7.26 -8.74
CA ALA A 78 9.05 -7.48 -10.19
C ALA A 78 9.86 -8.69 -10.64
N THR A 79 11.03 -8.90 -10.03
CA THR A 79 11.86 -10.10 -10.27
C THR A 79 11.14 -11.37 -9.83
N HIS A 80 10.40 -11.34 -8.72
CA HIS A 80 9.67 -12.48 -8.20
C HIS A 80 8.36 -12.76 -8.91
N THR A 81 7.60 -11.73 -9.28
CA THR A 81 6.34 -11.85 -10.00
C THR A 81 6.54 -12.09 -11.49
N GLY A 82 7.71 -11.72 -12.02
CA GLY A 82 7.97 -11.67 -13.46
C GLY A 82 7.18 -10.58 -14.18
N SER A 83 6.71 -9.54 -13.45
CA SER A 83 5.85 -8.49 -13.98
C SER A 83 6.25 -7.10 -13.46
N GLU A 84 6.19 -6.11 -14.34
CA GLU A 84 6.29 -4.70 -13.97
C GLU A 84 4.94 -4.14 -13.47
N GLU A 85 3.86 -4.93 -13.52
CA GLU A 85 2.56 -4.52 -13.01
C GLU A 85 2.61 -4.31 -11.50
N LEU A 86 2.44 -3.04 -11.11
CA LEU A 86 2.54 -2.63 -9.73
C LEU A 86 1.58 -3.37 -8.80
N VAL A 87 0.34 -3.63 -9.24
CA VAL A 87 -0.65 -4.35 -8.43
C VAL A 87 -0.12 -5.73 -8.02
N LEU A 88 0.44 -6.49 -8.96
CA LEU A 88 1.04 -7.81 -8.68
C LEU A 88 2.25 -7.69 -7.75
N ASN A 89 3.05 -6.64 -7.92
CA ASN A 89 4.22 -6.40 -7.06
C ASN A 89 3.81 -6.03 -5.62
N LEU A 90 2.74 -5.25 -5.46
CA LEU A 90 2.17 -4.92 -4.15
C LEU A 90 1.53 -6.15 -3.49
N GLU A 91 0.82 -6.99 -4.25
CA GLU A 91 0.28 -8.25 -3.74
C GLU A 91 1.38 -9.17 -3.21
N TRP A 92 2.50 -9.28 -3.94
CA TRP A 92 3.66 -10.05 -3.51
C TRP A 92 4.32 -9.47 -2.26
N LEU A 93 4.53 -8.15 -2.23
CA LEU A 93 5.09 -7.48 -1.05
C LEU A 93 4.19 -7.66 0.17
N ALA A 94 2.87 -7.52 0.01
CA ALA A 94 1.92 -7.73 1.08
C ALA A 94 2.01 -9.16 1.63
N ALA A 95 2.00 -10.17 0.76
CA ALA A 95 2.12 -11.57 1.15
C ALA A 95 3.43 -11.84 1.90
N ARG A 96 4.54 -11.25 1.45
CA ARG A 96 5.85 -11.36 2.12
C ARG A 96 5.86 -10.75 3.52
N GLU A 97 5.15 -9.65 3.72
CA GLU A 97 5.02 -8.98 5.02
C GLU A 97 3.88 -9.60 5.88
N GLY A 98 3.27 -10.69 5.41
CA GLY A 98 2.25 -11.45 6.15
C GLY A 98 0.84 -10.90 6.00
N PHE A 99 0.57 -10.04 5.04
CA PHE A 99 -0.76 -9.51 4.72
C PHE A 99 -1.38 -10.22 3.52
N GLN A 100 -2.71 -10.27 3.52
CA GLN A 100 -3.48 -10.66 2.34
C GLN A 100 -3.95 -9.39 1.62
N ALA A 101 -3.61 -9.29 0.34
CA ALA A 101 -4.12 -8.25 -0.53
C ALA A 101 -5.54 -8.59 -1.03
N THR A 102 -6.41 -7.59 -1.09
CA THR A 102 -7.77 -7.73 -1.62
C THR A 102 -8.13 -6.55 -2.51
N GLY A 103 -8.69 -6.84 -3.68
CA GLY A 103 -9.17 -5.81 -4.60
C GLY A 103 -10.42 -5.12 -4.05
N VAL A 104 -10.42 -3.79 -4.04
CA VAL A 104 -11.54 -2.95 -3.66
C VAL A 104 -12.05 -2.23 -4.91
N VAL A 105 -13.36 -2.29 -5.14
CA VAL A 105 -14.04 -1.53 -6.20
C VAL A 105 -15.16 -0.74 -5.57
N ASP A 106 -15.16 0.57 -5.75
CA ASP A 106 -16.20 1.48 -5.30
C ASP A 106 -16.48 2.59 -6.32
N ASP A 107 -17.31 3.56 -5.94
CA ASP A 107 -17.70 4.70 -6.79
C ASP A 107 -16.49 5.56 -7.22
N ASP A 108 -15.37 5.46 -6.50
CA ASP A 108 -14.12 6.21 -6.73
C ASP A 108 -13.09 5.38 -7.53
N GLY A 109 -13.43 4.16 -7.98
CA GLY A 109 -12.60 3.34 -8.87
C GLY A 109 -12.11 2.02 -8.26
N PHE A 110 -10.97 1.53 -8.75
CA PHE A 110 -10.31 0.29 -8.30
C PHE A 110 -9.11 0.60 -7.40
N GLY A 111 -8.93 -0.20 -6.36
CA GLY A 111 -7.77 -0.17 -5.48
C GLY A 111 -7.45 -1.52 -4.86
N LEU A 112 -6.40 -1.53 -4.04
CA LEU A 112 -5.92 -2.67 -3.30
C LEU A 112 -5.94 -2.34 -1.82
N ASP A 113 -6.53 -3.20 -1.00
CA ASP A 113 -6.51 -3.10 0.46
C ASP A 113 -5.73 -4.29 1.06
N LEU A 114 -5.18 -4.10 2.25
CA LEU A 114 -4.37 -5.10 2.96
C LEU A 114 -5.04 -5.49 4.26
N ILE A 115 -5.32 -6.78 4.40
CA ILE A 115 -5.99 -7.36 5.55
C ILE A 115 -5.14 -8.44 6.18
N ASP A 116 -5.33 -8.66 7.49
CA ASP A 116 -4.74 -9.80 8.17
C ASP A 116 -5.18 -11.11 7.50
N PRO A 117 -4.26 -12.06 7.29
CA PRO A 117 -4.58 -13.35 6.72
C PRO A 117 -5.51 -14.12 7.65
N GLU A 118 -6.42 -14.91 7.07
CA GLU A 118 -7.32 -15.73 7.89
C GLU A 118 -6.52 -16.73 8.73
N PRO A 119 -6.84 -16.89 10.03
CA PRO A 119 -6.23 -17.93 10.84
C PRO A 119 -6.61 -19.31 10.27
N GLY A 120 -5.66 -19.93 9.55
CA GLY A 120 -5.84 -21.24 8.91
C GLY A 120 -5.43 -21.33 7.44
N ALA A 121 -5.05 -20.23 6.79
CA ALA A 121 -4.45 -20.26 5.46
C ALA A 121 -2.92 -20.53 5.55
N GLN A 122 -2.54 -21.78 5.84
CA GLN A 122 -1.17 -22.28 5.65
C GLN A 122 -1.22 -23.63 4.92
#